data_AF-A0A7S4P6B3-F1
#
_entry.id   AF-A0A7S4P6B3-F1
#
_cell.length_a   1.000
_cell.length_b   1.000
_cell.length_c   1.000
_cell.angle_alpha   90.00
_cell.angle_beta   90.00
_cell.angle_gamma   90.00
#
_symmetry.space_group_name_H-M   'P 1'
#
loop_
_entity.id
_entity.type
_entity.pdbx_description
1 polymer ?
#
loop_
_entity_poly.entity_id
_entity_poly.type
_entity_poly.pdbx_seq_one_letter_code
_entity_poly.pdbx_strand_id
1 'polypeptide(L)'
;MEETMQASGGDSRQKDKRAVISEEIAVEIFAKRKMNTKFKTADSCLVANEYGVSSKSVRDVWDRRTWVKATMPLWTPAEVEQYEKSNKRPPGRPLGVTDSKPRKRRCHSHKS
;
A
#
# COMPACT_ATOMS: atom_id res chain seq x y z
N MET A 1 -33.99 2.68 32.69
CA MET A 1 -33.93 1.48 31.83
C MET A 1 -33.97 2.02 30.42
N GLU A 2 -32.88 2.20 29.68
CA GLU A 2 -31.63 1.46 29.66
C GLU A 2 -30.52 2.36 29.14
N GLU A 3 -29.32 2.08 29.62
CA GLU A 3 -28.06 2.77 29.45
C GLU A 3 -27.26 2.04 28.36
N THR A 4 -26.83 2.72 27.29
CA THR A 4 -25.74 2.25 26.40
C THR A 4 -25.07 3.46 25.75
N MET A 5 -23.98 3.97 26.32
CA MET A 5 -22.57 3.52 26.17
C MET A 5 -21.85 4.20 25.00
N GLN A 6 -20.67 4.71 25.35
CA GLN A 6 -19.77 5.54 24.56
C GLN A 6 -19.23 4.84 23.31
N ALA A 7 -19.27 5.52 22.16
CA ALA A 7 -18.44 5.17 21.01
C ALA A 7 -17.03 5.75 21.18
N SER A 8 -16.25 5.14 22.07
CA SER A 8 -14.80 5.32 22.14
C SER A 8 -14.13 4.46 21.07
N GLY A 9 -13.95 5.03 19.88
CA GLY A 9 -13.17 4.43 18.79
C GLY A 9 -12.00 5.33 18.42
N GLY A 10 -11.10 5.58 19.36
CA GLY A 10 -9.83 6.24 19.08
C GLY A 10 -8.99 5.34 18.18
N ASP A 11 -9.06 5.56 16.86
CA ASP A 11 -8.12 5.02 15.89
C ASP A 11 -6.74 5.58 16.24
N SER A 12 -6.05 4.84 17.08
CA SER A 12 -4.74 5.14 17.62
C SER A 12 -3.80 5.18 16.44
N ARG A 13 -3.44 6.41 16.04
CA ARG A 13 -2.31 6.70 15.15
C ARG A 13 -1.05 6.08 15.76
N GLN A 14 -0.81 4.80 15.51
CA GLN A 14 0.52 4.21 15.56
C GLN A 14 1.30 4.66 14.32
N LYS A 15 1.37 5.98 14.11
CA LYS A 15 2.44 6.59 13.33
C LYS A 15 3.57 6.75 14.32
N ASP A 16 4.76 6.24 14.00
CA ASP A 16 6.08 6.77 14.44
C ASP A 16 7.13 5.68 14.63
N LYS A 17 6.78 4.39 14.51
CA LYS A 17 7.79 3.35 14.27
C LYS A 17 7.84 3.09 12.78
N ARG A 18 8.94 3.51 12.13
CA ARG A 18 9.27 3.07 10.77
C ARG A 18 9.54 1.56 10.84
N ALA A 19 8.49 0.75 10.85
CA ALA A 19 8.65 -0.69 10.78
C ALA A 19 9.33 -1.01 9.45
N VAL A 20 10.54 -1.57 9.55
CA VAL A 20 11.30 -2.05 8.41
C VAL A 20 10.68 -3.36 8.00
N ILE A 21 10.19 -3.44 6.76
CA ILE A 21 9.71 -4.69 6.19
C ILE A 21 10.95 -5.53 5.89
N SER A 22 11.09 -6.67 6.57
CA SER A 22 12.10 -7.68 6.22
C SER A 22 11.56 -8.59 5.10
N GLU A 23 12.44 -9.36 4.46
CA GLU A 23 12.06 -10.33 3.42
C GLU A 23 11.05 -11.34 3.96
N GLU A 24 11.27 -11.86 5.16
CA GLU A 24 10.37 -12.81 5.84
C GLU A 24 8.98 -12.21 6.06
N ILE A 25 8.92 -10.96 6.56
CA ILE A 25 7.66 -10.23 6.78
C ILE A 25 6.93 -10.01 5.45
N ALA A 26 7.65 -9.69 4.38
CA ALA A 26 7.04 -9.51 3.06
C ALA A 26 6.40 -10.80 2.53
N VAL A 27 7.07 -11.94 2.73
CA VAL A 27 6.57 -13.28 2.37
C VAL A 27 5.29 -13.59 3.15
N GLU A 28 5.30 -13.36 4.47
CA GLU A 28 4.11 -13.59 5.32
C GLU A 28 2.93 -12.69 4.95
N ILE A 29 3.18 -11.39 4.78
CA ILE A 29 2.16 -10.43 4.35
C ILE A 29 1.54 -10.88 3.03
N PHE A 30 2.37 -11.34 2.07
CA PHE A 30 1.90 -11.81 0.79
C PHE A 30 1.05 -13.09 0.90
N ALA A 31 1.45 -14.04 1.74
CA ALA A 31 0.69 -15.27 1.98
C ALA A 31 -0.69 -14.99 2.61
N LYS A 32 -0.80 -13.94 3.45
CA LYS A 32 -2.05 -13.57 4.13
C LYS A 32 -3.07 -12.88 3.23
N ARG A 33 -2.72 -12.61 1.96
CA ARG A 33 -3.63 -11.95 1.01
C ARG A 33 -4.85 -12.84 0.72
N LYS A 34 -6.05 -12.26 0.85
CA LYS A 34 -7.28 -12.90 0.35
C LYS A 34 -7.43 -12.59 -1.13
N MET A 35 -7.54 -13.63 -1.95
CA MET A 35 -7.63 -13.55 -3.43
C MET A 35 -8.89 -12.80 -3.92
N ASN A 36 -9.93 -12.75 -3.10
CA ASN A 36 -11.27 -12.33 -3.49
C ASN A 36 -11.69 -11.15 -2.61
N THR A 37 -11.65 -9.92 -3.12
CA THR A 37 -11.65 -8.79 -2.19
C THR A 37 -12.28 -7.52 -2.76
N LYS A 38 -13.58 -7.38 -2.47
CA LYS A 38 -14.29 -6.11 -2.40
C LYS A 38 -13.76 -5.20 -1.26
N PHE A 39 -12.94 -5.71 -0.35
CA PHE A 39 -12.53 -5.04 0.89
C PHE A 39 -11.00 -4.92 1.09
N LYS A 40 -10.22 -4.77 0.01
CA LYS A 40 -8.73 -4.77 0.05
C LYS A 40 -8.18 -3.79 1.07
N THR A 41 -8.87 -2.66 1.23
CA THR A 41 -8.49 -1.60 2.17
C THR A 41 -8.61 -2.06 3.61
N ALA A 42 -9.70 -2.73 4.00
CA ALA A 42 -9.92 -3.16 5.38
C ALA A 42 -8.91 -4.25 5.78
N ASP A 43 -8.75 -5.27 4.93
CA ASP A 43 -7.76 -6.33 5.16
C ASP A 43 -6.33 -5.76 5.23
N SER A 44 -6.01 -4.78 4.39
CA SER A 44 -4.68 -4.15 4.41
C SER A 44 -4.40 -3.38 5.70
N CYS A 45 -5.43 -2.80 6.34
CA CYS A 45 -5.29 -2.12 7.64
C CYS A 45 -5.10 -3.13 8.77
N LEU A 46 -5.81 -4.25 8.76
CA LEU A 46 -5.68 -5.30 9.77
C LEU A 46 -4.27 -5.93 9.74
N VAL A 47 -3.80 -6.30 8.55
CA VAL A 47 -2.45 -6.86 8.36
C VAL A 47 -1.39 -5.82 8.71
N ALA A 48 -1.59 -4.56 8.32
CA ALA A 48 -0.69 -3.48 8.71
C ALA A 48 -0.53 -3.33 10.22
N ASN A 49 -1.65 -3.40 10.96
CA ASN A 49 -1.65 -3.30 12.41
C ASN A 49 -0.95 -4.49 13.08
N GLU A 50 -1.13 -5.69 12.54
CA GLU A 50 -0.51 -6.92 13.06
C GLU A 50 1.03 -6.88 12.96
N TYR A 51 1.56 -6.40 11.83
CA TYR A 51 3.00 -6.32 11.57
C TYR A 51 3.63 -4.96 11.92
N GLY A 52 2.83 -3.99 12.36
CA GLY A 52 3.28 -2.61 12.61
C GLY A 52 3.72 -1.84 11.36
N VAL A 53 3.34 -2.29 10.17
CA VAL A 53 3.73 -1.70 8.87
C VAL A 53 2.66 -0.75 8.35
N SER A 54 2.94 -0.01 7.28
CA SER A 54 1.90 0.81 6.63
C SER A 54 0.96 -0.06 5.80
N SER A 55 -0.35 0.21 5.87
CA SER A 55 -1.36 -0.39 4.98
C SER A 55 -1.11 -0.09 3.50
N LYS A 56 -0.36 0.98 3.18
CA LYS A 56 0.14 1.20 1.83
C LYS A 56 1.22 0.18 1.45
N SER A 57 2.18 -0.07 2.33
CA SER A 57 3.25 -1.03 2.07
C SER A 57 2.72 -2.45 1.91
N VAL A 58 1.73 -2.85 2.73
CA VAL A 58 1.01 -4.13 2.57
C VAL A 58 0.42 -4.26 1.16
N ARG A 59 -0.28 -3.21 0.70
CA ARG A 59 -0.83 -3.18 -0.66
C ARG A 59 0.25 -3.21 -1.73
N ASP A 60 1.34 -2.48 -1.55
CA ASP A 60 2.45 -2.48 -2.51
C ASP A 60 3.15 -3.86 -2.59
N VAL A 61 3.14 -4.65 -1.51
CA VAL A 61 3.57 -6.06 -1.51
C VAL A 61 2.56 -6.94 -2.26
N TRP A 62 1.26 -6.83 -1.96
CA TRP A 62 0.21 -7.61 -2.63
C TRP A 62 0.09 -7.32 -4.12
N ASP A 63 0.21 -6.06 -4.52
CA ASP A 63 0.19 -5.61 -5.90
C ASP A 63 1.53 -5.80 -6.60
N ARG A 64 2.50 -6.46 -5.95
CA ARG A 64 3.80 -6.83 -6.52
C ARG A 64 4.63 -5.62 -7.00
N ARG A 65 4.43 -4.46 -6.38
CA ARG A 65 5.18 -3.22 -6.66
C ARG A 65 6.50 -3.15 -5.90
N THR A 66 6.56 -3.80 -4.75
CA THR A 66 7.74 -3.84 -3.87
C THR A 66 7.99 -5.26 -3.42
N TRP A 67 9.21 -5.55 -2.94
CA TRP A 67 9.59 -6.87 -2.42
C TRP A 67 9.37 -8.04 -3.40
N VAL A 68 9.52 -7.76 -4.69
CA VAL A 68 9.34 -8.72 -5.78
C VAL A 68 10.27 -9.92 -5.60
N LYS A 69 11.55 -9.68 -5.33
CA LYS A 69 12.53 -10.76 -5.15
C LYS A 69 12.17 -11.71 -4.01
N ALA A 70 11.70 -11.16 -2.89
CA ALA A 70 11.31 -11.95 -1.72
C ALA A 70 10.01 -12.73 -1.95
N THR A 71 9.05 -12.15 -2.67
CA THR A 71 7.73 -12.76 -2.90
C THR A 71 7.64 -13.64 -4.15
N MET A 72 8.56 -13.48 -5.12
CA MET A 72 8.67 -14.30 -6.34
C MET A 72 8.51 -15.81 -6.13
N PRO A 73 9.13 -16.47 -5.12
CA PRO A 73 8.95 -17.90 -4.92
C PRO A 73 7.51 -18.32 -4.60
N LEU A 74 6.66 -17.40 -4.12
CA LEU A 74 5.24 -17.65 -3.86
C LEU A 74 4.34 -17.33 -5.05
N TRP A 75 4.90 -16.83 -6.16
CA TRP A 75 4.10 -16.42 -7.31
C TRP A 75 3.78 -17.61 -8.20
N THR A 76 2.57 -17.60 -8.72
CA THR A 76 2.19 -18.51 -9.80
C THR A 76 2.87 -18.09 -11.11
N PRO A 77 3.12 -19.02 -12.06
CA PRO A 77 3.73 -18.69 -13.35
C PRO A 77 2.93 -17.63 -14.14
N ALA A 78 1.58 -17.63 -14.01
CA ALA A 78 0.72 -16.60 -14.59
C ALA A 78 0.97 -15.20 -13.99
N GLU A 79 1.28 -15.12 -12.70
CA GLU A 79 1.61 -13.87 -12.04
C GLU A 79 2.97 -13.33 -12.47
N VAL A 80 3.95 -14.21 -12.68
CA VAL A 80 5.28 -13.84 -13.19
C VAL A 80 5.15 -13.22 -14.57
N GLU A 81 4.44 -13.87 -15.50
CA GLU A 81 4.23 -13.36 -16.86
C GLU A 81 3.53 -11.99 -16.86
N GLN A 82 2.49 -11.82 -16.02
CA GLN A 82 1.78 -10.55 -15.91
C GLN A 82 2.70 -9.42 -15.40
N TYR A 83 3.57 -9.72 -14.44
CA TYR A 83 4.54 -8.77 -13.92
C TYR A 83 5.55 -8.37 -15.00
N GLU A 84 6.12 -9.33 -15.72
CA GLU A 84 7.06 -9.06 -16.82
C GLU A 84 6.42 -8.19 -17.92
N LYS A 85 5.16 -8.47 -18.27
CA LYS A 85 4.40 -7.68 -19.25
C LYS A 85 4.16 -6.23 -18.80
N SER A 86 3.96 -6.04 -17.49
CA SER A 86 3.68 -4.72 -16.90
C SER A 86 4.95 -3.90 -16.67
N ASN A 87 6.06 -4.56 -16.30
CA ASN A 87 7.33 -3.93 -15.97
C ASN A 87 8.09 -3.42 -17.23
N LYS A 88 7.72 -3.90 -18.42
CA LYS A 88 8.25 -3.40 -19.71
C LYS A 88 7.82 -1.97 -20.03
N ARG A 89 6.91 -1.37 -19.24
CA ARG A 89 6.55 0.05 -19.42
C ARG A 89 7.71 0.91 -18.89
N PRO A 90 8.30 1.78 -19.72
CA PRO A 90 9.40 2.63 -19.27
C PRO A 90 8.94 3.48 -18.07
N PRO A 91 9.80 3.67 -17.05
CA PRO A 91 9.48 4.58 -15.95
C PRO A 91 9.35 5.99 -16.51
N GLY A 92 8.13 6.52 -16.57
CA GLY A 92 7.91 7.87 -17.08
C GLY A 92 6.48 8.15 -17.51
N ARG A 93 6.20 9.45 -17.61
CA ARG A 93 5.08 9.98 -18.38
C ARG A 93 5.22 9.44 -19.82
N PRO A 94 4.14 8.97 -20.48
CA PRO A 94 4.24 8.51 -21.86
C PRO A 94 4.89 9.62 -22.69
N LEU A 95 5.84 9.26 -23.55
CA LEU A 95 6.49 10.20 -24.45
C LEU A 95 5.40 10.92 -25.25
N GLY A 96 5.30 12.25 -25.11
CA GLY A 96 4.32 13.07 -25.82
C GLY A 96 3.10 13.54 -25.03
N VAL A 97 2.90 13.11 -23.78
CA VAL A 97 1.88 13.76 -22.94
C VAL A 97 2.50 15.04 -22.37
N THR A 98 1.95 16.20 -22.68
CA THR A 98 2.22 17.48 -21.98
C THR A 98 1.26 17.60 -20.80
N ASP A 99 1.70 18.10 -19.65
CA ASP A 99 0.82 18.21 -18.48
C ASP A 99 -0.19 19.32 -18.75
N SER A 100 -1.48 18.97 -18.84
CA SER A 100 -2.52 19.95 -19.15
C SER A 100 -2.69 21.00 -18.04
N LYS A 101 -2.10 20.79 -16.85
CA LYS A 101 -2.30 21.65 -15.68
C LYS A 101 -0.95 22.05 -15.09
N PRO A 102 -0.51 23.32 -15.25
CA PRO A 102 0.68 23.79 -14.55
C PRO A 102 0.53 23.56 -13.05
N ARG A 103 1.60 23.13 -12.38
CA ARG A 103 1.63 22.99 -10.92
C ARG A 103 1.16 24.30 -10.29
N LYS A 104 0.02 24.27 -9.60
CA LYS A 104 -0.52 25.44 -8.88
C LYS A 104 0.54 25.95 -7.92
N ARG A 105 1.07 27.16 -8.16
CA ARG A 105 1.99 27.82 -7.21
C ARG A 105 1.24 28.00 -5.90
N ARG A 106 1.76 27.42 -4.82
CA ARG A 106 1.25 27.64 -3.46
C ARG A 106 1.65 29.05 -3.04
N CYS A 107 0.75 30.02 -3.20
CA CYS A 107 0.95 31.39 -2.72
C CYS A 107 1.08 31.32 -1.19
N HIS A 108 2.28 31.53 -0.67
CA HIS A 108 2.48 31.77 0.75
C HIS A 108 2.08 33.23 0.99
N SER A 109 0.90 33.44 1.55
CA SER A 109 0.53 34.74 2.10
C SER A 109 1.42 34.97 3.32
N HIS A 110 2.46 35.80 3.17
CA HIS A 110 3.15 36.36 4.32
C HIS A 110 2.16 37.33 4.98
N LYS A 111 1.70 36.96 6.18
CA LYS A 111 0.95 37.87 7.04
C LYS A 111 1.99 38.75 7.75
N SER A 112 2.00 40.04 7.41
CA SER A 112 2.65 41.09 8.20
C SER A 112 1.83 41.42 9.44
#